data_AF-A0A9P1EYM2-F1
#
_entry.id   AF-A0A9P1EYM2-F1
#
_cell.length_a   1.000
_cell.length_b   1.000
_cell.length_c   1.000
_cell.angle_alpha   90.00
_cell.angle_beta   90.00
_cell.angle_gamma   90.00
#
_symmetry.space_group_name_H-M   'P 1'
#
loop_
_entity.id
_entity.type
_entity.pdbx_description
1 polymer ?
#
loop_
_entity_poly.entity_id
_entity_poly.type
_entity_poly.pdbx_seq_one_letter_code
_entity_poly.pdbx_strand_id
1 'polypeptide(L)'
;MIYIALFELTYAILYVAEKPDLFTKLGSFFLIVNWKTSLFPKFISCILDLLFVGFFGMSIALLALHFIYRYLSVTNDQRIKSFNTWKIVLWFMAPLLNGVNFMFTGGIILCADRETDRFMSDNYPPLLHNTTIIEDLYYMGPFFWPKIERSDELYFSWKGARGSLIVMALISLSTSIMLYFGVKGYRSMNALIGQASGSARYKSVQSQLFHALIFQTLIPVFLMHLPATAVYVTIFFNKSTEIVGETLGMTISLYPALNPLPTIFIVKSYRTAVIGAEPTKIYNNLFVARRQTQTCSDVLILCKHALFCRSRSNKIVPNVNTSTVAFTTHGSSFTTQ
;
A
#
# COMPACT_ATOMS: atom_id res chain seq x y z
N MET A 1 7.32 0.85 -3.20
CA MET A 1 7.73 1.48 -1.93
C MET A 1 7.09 2.84 -1.75
N ILE A 2 7.29 3.82 -2.65
CA ILE A 2 6.66 5.16 -2.52
C ILE A 2 5.12 5.06 -2.39
N TYR A 3 4.46 4.27 -3.24
CA TYR A 3 3.00 4.14 -3.18
C TYR A 3 2.48 3.56 -1.85
N ILE A 4 3.23 2.65 -1.22
CA ILE A 4 2.85 2.06 0.09
C ILE A 4 2.99 3.13 1.17
N ALA A 5 4.09 3.88 1.17
CA ALA A 5 4.30 4.96 2.13
C ALA A 5 3.23 6.06 2.02
N LEU A 6 2.86 6.45 0.79
CA LEU A 6 1.76 7.41 0.56
C LEU A 6 0.42 6.87 1.06
N PHE A 7 0.15 5.59 0.80
CA PHE A 7 -1.06 4.92 1.27
C PHE A 7 -1.11 4.86 2.80
N GLU A 8 -0.03 4.42 3.45
CA GLU A 8 0.07 4.33 4.92
C GLU A 8 -0.03 5.71 5.58
N LEU A 9 0.56 6.74 4.97
CA LEU A 9 0.39 8.12 5.44
C LEU A 9 -1.06 8.57 5.36
N THR A 10 -1.75 8.28 4.25
CA THR A 10 -3.17 8.61 4.08
C THR A 10 -4.02 7.86 5.10
N TYR A 11 -3.72 6.58 5.36
CA TYR A 11 -4.40 5.77 6.36
C TYR A 11 -4.17 6.31 7.79
N ALA A 12 -2.96 6.78 8.12
CA ALA A 12 -2.66 7.40 9.40
C ALA A 12 -3.42 8.73 9.60
N ILE A 13 -3.53 9.55 8.54
CA ILE A 13 -4.34 10.78 8.57
C ILE A 13 -5.81 10.44 8.83
N LEU A 14 -6.32 9.39 8.18
CA LEU A 14 -7.69 8.94 8.36
C LEU A 14 -7.95 8.47 9.80
N TYR A 15 -7.04 7.70 10.38
CA TYR A 15 -7.11 7.26 11.78
C TYR A 15 -7.21 8.44 12.76
N VAL A 16 -6.41 9.50 12.55
CA VAL A 16 -6.45 10.72 13.38
C VAL A 16 -7.75 11.51 13.18
N ALA A 17 -8.27 11.53 11.96
CA ALA A 17 -9.50 12.26 11.62
C ALA A 17 -10.75 11.61 12.23
N GLU A 18 -10.81 10.29 12.26
CA GLU A 18 -11.97 9.52 12.70
C GLU A 18 -11.96 9.20 14.20
N LYS A 19 -10.78 8.86 14.76
CA LYS A 19 -10.59 8.40 16.14
C LYS A 19 -11.47 7.17 16.49
N PRO A 20 -11.30 6.05 15.77
CA PRO A 20 -12.08 4.85 16.02
C PRO A 20 -11.77 4.24 17.38
N ASP A 21 -12.80 3.83 18.10
CA ASP A 21 -12.72 3.02 19.31
C ASP A 21 -13.04 1.55 18.99
N LEU A 22 -12.23 0.63 19.51
CA LEU A 22 -12.36 -0.81 19.26
C LEU A 22 -12.85 -1.49 20.52
N PHE A 23 -14.15 -1.73 20.57
CA PHE A 23 -14.80 -2.35 21.70
C PHE A 23 -15.04 -3.83 21.42
N THR A 24 -14.72 -4.69 22.38
CA THR A 24 -15.05 -6.10 22.31
C THR A 24 -15.54 -6.58 23.66
N LYS A 25 -16.62 -7.36 23.66
CA LYS A 25 -17.18 -7.92 24.88
C LYS A 25 -18.06 -9.10 24.56
N LEU A 26 -17.91 -10.18 25.32
CA LEU A 26 -18.65 -11.42 25.15
C LEU A 26 -18.53 -11.93 23.70
N GLY A 27 -19.62 -11.90 22.95
CA GLY A 27 -19.72 -12.37 21.57
C GLY A 27 -19.65 -11.27 20.52
N SER A 28 -19.29 -10.06 20.91
CA SER A 28 -19.31 -8.86 20.06
C SER A 28 -17.94 -8.23 19.88
N PHE A 29 -17.70 -7.71 18.68
CA PHE A 29 -16.60 -6.81 18.37
C PHE A 29 -17.17 -5.66 17.54
N PHE A 30 -17.00 -4.43 18.00
CA PHE A 30 -17.53 -3.24 17.35
C PHE A 30 -16.43 -2.19 17.17
N LEU A 31 -16.38 -1.65 15.96
CA LEU A 31 -15.72 -0.39 15.66
C LEU A 31 -16.73 0.71 15.95
N ILE A 32 -16.38 1.63 16.84
CA ILE A 32 -17.27 2.67 17.35
C ILE A 32 -16.67 4.03 17.04
N VAL A 33 -17.51 4.92 16.52
CA VAL A 33 -17.18 6.33 16.28
C VAL A 33 -18.23 7.20 16.95
N ASN A 34 -17.77 8.14 17.76
CA ASN A 34 -18.62 9.19 18.30
C ASN A 34 -18.63 10.37 17.30
N TRP A 35 -19.76 10.59 16.64
CA TRP A 35 -19.87 11.63 15.62
C TRP A 35 -20.03 13.04 16.21
N LYS A 36 -20.46 13.16 17.48
CA LYS A 36 -20.56 14.47 18.18
C LYS A 36 -19.21 15.04 18.58
N THR A 37 -18.27 14.18 18.97
CA THR A 37 -16.90 14.59 19.31
C THR A 37 -16.00 14.67 18.07
N SER A 38 -16.47 14.16 16.94
CA SER A 38 -15.81 14.30 15.64
C SER A 38 -15.81 15.77 15.19
N LEU A 39 -14.77 16.16 14.47
CA LEU A 39 -14.68 17.49 13.83
C LEU A 39 -15.66 17.62 12.65
N PHE A 40 -16.27 16.51 12.22
CA PHE A 40 -17.07 16.44 11.00
C PHE A 40 -18.56 16.20 11.31
N PRO A 41 -19.47 16.63 10.42
CA PRO A 41 -20.89 16.27 10.49
C PRO A 41 -21.08 14.75 10.38
N LYS A 42 -22.15 14.22 11.00
CA LYS A 42 -22.50 12.79 11.06
C LYS A 42 -22.28 12.03 9.74
N PHE A 43 -22.79 12.57 8.63
CA PHE A 43 -22.66 11.95 7.30
C PHE A 43 -21.20 11.76 6.88
N ILE A 44 -20.36 12.76 7.10
CA ILE A 44 -18.93 12.69 6.76
C ILE A 44 -18.22 11.73 7.71
N SER A 45 -18.52 11.74 9.01
CA SER A 45 -17.93 10.80 9.98
C SER A 45 -18.23 9.35 9.62
N CYS A 46 -19.47 9.02 9.22
CA CYS A 46 -19.82 7.68 8.75
C CYS A 46 -19.05 7.28 7.48
N ILE A 47 -18.83 8.21 6.54
CA ILE A 47 -18.01 7.94 5.35
C ILE A 47 -16.55 7.69 5.74
N LEU A 48 -15.99 8.47 6.66
CA LEU A 48 -14.61 8.31 7.11
C LEU A 48 -14.39 6.96 7.79
N ASP A 49 -15.35 6.50 8.61
CA ASP A 49 -15.32 5.18 9.24
C ASP A 49 -15.37 4.03 8.22
N LEU A 50 -16.30 4.12 7.26
CA LEU A 50 -16.32 3.15 6.16
C LEU A 50 -15.00 3.15 5.38
N LEU A 51 -14.44 4.33 5.06
CA LEU A 51 -13.14 4.44 4.41
C LEU A 51 -12.03 3.84 5.25
N PHE A 52 -12.08 3.96 6.58
CA PHE A 52 -11.07 3.40 7.47
C PHE A 52 -11.06 1.88 7.42
N VAL A 53 -12.23 1.25 7.52
CA VAL A 53 -12.38 -0.20 7.34
C VAL A 53 -11.97 -0.64 5.92
N GLY A 54 -12.33 0.16 4.90
CA GLY A 54 -11.92 -0.09 3.52
C GLY A 54 -10.41 -0.01 3.32
N PHE A 55 -9.74 0.96 3.93
CA PHE A 55 -8.29 1.14 3.86
C PHE A 55 -7.57 0.03 4.62
N PHE A 56 -8.11 -0.43 5.75
CA PHE A 56 -7.60 -1.63 6.42
C PHE A 56 -7.58 -2.82 5.45
N GLY A 57 -8.70 -3.13 4.79
CA GLY A 57 -8.75 -4.19 3.78
C GLY A 57 -7.80 -3.95 2.59
N MET A 58 -7.75 -2.73 2.07
CA MET A 58 -6.88 -2.37 0.95
C MET A 58 -5.39 -2.53 1.31
N SER A 59 -4.99 -2.20 2.54
CA SER A 59 -3.61 -2.28 3.03
C SER A 59 -3.05 -3.70 2.92
N ILE A 60 -3.82 -4.69 3.38
CA ILE A 60 -3.41 -6.10 3.40
C ILE A 60 -3.25 -6.62 1.96
N ALA A 61 -4.17 -6.26 1.07
CA ALA A 61 -4.09 -6.63 -0.35
C ALA A 61 -2.95 -5.90 -1.09
N LEU A 62 -2.65 -4.65 -0.75
CA LEU A 62 -1.51 -3.90 -1.29
C LEU A 62 -0.17 -4.53 -0.89
N LEU A 63 -0.05 -5.01 0.36
CA LEU A 63 1.13 -5.76 0.82
C LEU A 63 1.28 -7.07 0.03
N ALA A 64 0.21 -7.83 -0.15
CA ALA A 64 0.23 -9.05 -0.97
C ALA A 64 0.66 -8.77 -2.41
N LEU A 65 0.11 -7.73 -3.05
CA LEU A 65 0.52 -7.28 -4.38
C LEU A 65 2.00 -6.87 -4.42
N HIS A 66 2.51 -6.25 -3.35
CA HIS A 66 3.91 -5.86 -3.28
C HIS A 66 4.86 -7.06 -3.31
N PHE A 67 4.49 -8.16 -2.65
CA PHE A 67 5.25 -9.41 -2.74
C PHE A 67 5.23 -10.04 -4.11
N ILE A 68 4.08 -10.01 -4.80
CA ILE A 68 3.99 -10.47 -6.18
C ILE A 68 4.96 -9.66 -7.06
N TYR A 69 4.88 -8.32 -6.99
CA TYR A 69 5.75 -7.44 -7.74
C TYR A 69 7.23 -7.73 -7.48
N ARG A 70 7.62 -7.90 -6.21
CA ARG A 70 9.00 -8.20 -5.82
C ARG A 70 9.47 -9.53 -6.38
N TYR A 71 8.67 -10.57 -6.26
CA TYR A 71 9.01 -11.87 -6.82
C TYR A 71 9.23 -11.77 -8.34
N LEU A 72 8.30 -11.14 -9.08
CA LEU A 72 8.40 -10.96 -10.53
C LEU A 72 9.63 -10.12 -10.95
N SER A 73 9.95 -9.08 -10.18
CA SER A 73 11.12 -8.23 -10.41
C SER A 73 12.43 -8.97 -10.18
N VAL A 74 12.45 -9.93 -9.25
CA VAL A 74 13.65 -10.71 -8.92
C VAL A 74 13.85 -11.79 -9.98
N THR A 75 12.82 -12.54 -10.36
CA THR A 75 12.91 -13.59 -11.40
C THR A 75 13.02 -13.05 -12.83
N ASN A 76 12.86 -11.73 -13.03
CA ASN A 76 12.76 -11.10 -14.35
C ASN A 76 11.68 -11.76 -15.22
N ASP A 77 10.55 -12.13 -14.60
CA ASP A 77 9.41 -12.76 -15.27
C ASP A 77 8.77 -11.78 -16.27
N GLN A 78 8.33 -12.26 -17.44
CA GLN A 78 7.72 -11.41 -18.46
C GLN A 78 6.53 -10.59 -17.96
N ARG A 79 5.80 -11.08 -16.94
CA ARG A 79 4.68 -10.37 -16.31
C ARG A 79 5.11 -9.07 -15.65
N ILE A 80 6.38 -8.87 -15.29
CA ILE A 80 6.85 -7.58 -14.74
C ILE A 80 6.61 -6.43 -15.73
N LYS A 81 6.64 -6.72 -17.04
CA LYS A 81 6.34 -5.73 -18.09
C LYS A 81 4.94 -5.15 -17.94
N SER A 82 3.99 -5.89 -17.38
CA SER A 82 2.62 -5.39 -17.15
C SER A 82 2.58 -4.22 -16.16
N PHE A 83 3.50 -4.16 -15.19
CA PHE A 83 3.63 -3.05 -14.25
C PHE A 83 4.20 -1.77 -14.91
N ASN A 84 4.86 -1.89 -16.05
CA ASN A 84 5.39 -0.74 -16.81
C ASN A 84 4.45 -0.32 -17.96
N THR A 85 3.25 -0.87 -18.03
CA THR A 85 2.24 -0.56 -19.04
C THR A 85 0.95 -0.11 -18.38
N TRP A 86 -0.06 0.29 -19.17
CA TRP A 86 -1.40 0.63 -18.67
C TRP A 86 -2.02 -0.47 -17.79
N LYS A 87 -1.60 -1.74 -17.97
CA LYS A 87 -2.06 -2.90 -17.19
C LYS A 87 -1.74 -2.81 -15.70
N ILE A 88 -0.87 -1.89 -15.26
CA ILE A 88 -0.68 -1.60 -13.83
C ILE A 88 -2.01 -1.26 -13.14
N VAL A 89 -2.93 -0.60 -13.84
CA VAL A 89 -4.26 -0.27 -13.30
C VAL A 89 -5.01 -1.54 -12.88
N LEU A 90 -4.96 -2.61 -13.69
CA LEU A 90 -5.61 -3.88 -13.38
C LEU A 90 -5.04 -4.55 -12.12
N TRP A 91 -3.74 -4.40 -11.86
CA TRP A 91 -3.12 -4.89 -10.63
C TRP A 91 -3.61 -4.14 -9.40
N PHE A 92 -3.77 -2.81 -9.50
CA PHE A 92 -4.27 -1.98 -8.40
C PHE A 92 -5.79 -2.06 -8.21
N MET A 93 -6.54 -2.56 -9.20
CA MET A 93 -7.96 -2.88 -9.02
C MET A 93 -8.19 -3.97 -7.98
N ALA A 94 -7.30 -4.96 -7.85
CA ALA A 94 -7.52 -6.06 -6.90
C ALA A 94 -7.50 -5.58 -5.43
N PRO A 95 -6.51 -4.78 -4.98
CA PRO A 95 -6.56 -4.16 -3.66
C PRO A 95 -7.73 -3.19 -3.47
N LEU A 96 -8.10 -2.44 -4.50
CA LEU A 96 -9.25 -1.54 -4.44
C LEU A 96 -10.55 -2.32 -4.20
N LEU A 97 -10.78 -3.39 -4.96
CA LEU A 97 -11.94 -4.27 -4.79
C LEU A 97 -11.93 -4.93 -3.41
N ASN A 98 -10.77 -5.29 -2.87
CA ASN A 98 -10.67 -5.81 -1.51
C ASN A 98 -11.16 -4.77 -0.49
N GLY A 99 -10.69 -3.52 -0.60
CA GLY A 99 -11.16 -2.43 0.25
C GLY A 99 -12.66 -2.19 0.14
N VAL A 100 -13.21 -2.18 -1.07
CA VAL A 100 -14.67 -2.05 -1.30
C VAL A 100 -15.45 -3.20 -0.66
N ASN A 101 -14.95 -4.44 -0.70
CA ASN A 101 -15.59 -5.57 -0.03
C ASN A 101 -15.60 -5.41 1.49
N PHE A 102 -14.52 -4.87 2.07
CA PHE A 102 -14.47 -4.53 3.49
C PHE A 102 -15.51 -3.46 3.85
N MET A 103 -15.60 -2.39 3.07
CA MET A 103 -16.60 -1.34 3.25
C MET A 103 -18.03 -1.88 3.16
N PHE A 104 -18.29 -2.71 2.15
CA PHE A 104 -19.61 -3.32 1.96
C PHE A 104 -19.96 -4.26 3.12
N THR A 105 -19.01 -5.07 3.57
CA THR A 105 -19.23 -6.01 4.67
C THR A 105 -19.48 -5.26 5.98
N GLY A 106 -18.68 -4.24 6.29
CA GLY A 106 -18.88 -3.40 7.47
C GLY A 106 -20.19 -2.62 7.41
N GLY A 107 -20.38 -1.82 6.36
CA GLY A 107 -21.48 -0.86 6.27
C GLY A 107 -22.85 -1.46 5.97
N ILE A 108 -22.93 -2.67 5.39
CA ILE A 108 -24.21 -3.29 5.00
C ILE A 108 -24.46 -4.60 5.74
N ILE A 109 -23.46 -5.49 5.81
CA ILE A 109 -23.68 -6.82 6.43
C ILE A 109 -23.57 -6.73 7.96
N LEU A 110 -22.64 -5.94 8.47
CA LEU A 110 -22.31 -5.81 9.90
C LEU A 110 -22.76 -4.47 10.48
N CYS A 111 -23.66 -3.76 9.81
CA CYS A 111 -24.22 -2.52 10.33
C CYS A 111 -25.01 -2.76 11.63
N ALA A 112 -25.10 -1.71 12.46
CA ALA A 112 -25.92 -1.74 13.66
C ALA A 112 -27.39 -2.11 13.36
N ASP A 113 -27.98 -2.90 14.25
CA ASP A 113 -29.39 -3.23 14.31
C ASP A 113 -29.89 -3.17 15.77
N ARG A 114 -31.19 -3.42 15.97
CA ARG A 114 -31.84 -3.36 17.28
C ARG A 114 -31.18 -4.25 18.34
N GLU A 115 -30.56 -5.37 17.95
CA GLU A 115 -29.90 -6.30 18.86
C GLU A 115 -28.55 -5.76 19.30
N THR A 116 -27.78 -5.21 18.36
CA THR A 116 -26.53 -4.52 18.69
C THR A 116 -26.78 -3.26 19.52
N ASP A 117 -27.87 -2.53 19.25
CA ASP A 117 -28.23 -1.31 20.00
C ASP A 117 -28.54 -1.61 21.45
N ARG A 118 -29.32 -2.66 21.69
CA ARG A 118 -29.63 -3.13 23.05
C ARG A 118 -28.34 -3.56 23.78
N PHE A 119 -27.50 -4.34 23.11
CA PHE A 119 -26.24 -4.79 23.71
C PHE A 119 -25.33 -3.62 24.08
N MET A 120 -25.19 -2.64 23.17
CA MET A 120 -24.40 -1.44 23.41
C MET A 120 -24.96 -0.62 24.58
N SER A 121 -26.28 -0.47 24.68
CA SER A 121 -26.95 0.20 25.81
C SER A 121 -26.65 -0.41 27.15
N ASP A 122 -26.56 -1.74 27.22
CA ASP A 122 -26.33 -2.43 28.48
C ASP A 122 -24.84 -2.44 28.87
N ASN A 123 -23.92 -2.36 27.90
CA ASN A 123 -22.51 -2.70 28.10
C ASN A 123 -21.52 -1.54 27.91
N TYR A 124 -21.88 -0.51 27.14
CA TYR A 124 -20.96 0.58 26.76
C TYR A 124 -21.05 1.83 27.68
N PRO A 125 -22.24 2.35 28.07
CA PRO A 125 -22.36 3.52 28.94
C PRO A 125 -21.62 3.46 30.29
N PRO A 126 -21.54 2.30 30.99
CA PRO A 126 -20.78 2.21 32.25
C PRO A 126 -19.28 2.52 32.10
N LEU A 127 -18.72 2.42 30.89
CA LEU A 127 -17.29 2.58 30.62
C LEU A 127 -16.88 4.04 30.37
N LEU A 128 -17.83 4.94 30.06
CA LEU A 128 -17.55 6.31 29.56
C LEU A 128 -17.97 7.45 30.51
N HIS A 129 -18.11 7.17 31.81
CA HIS A 129 -18.43 8.19 32.83
C HIS A 129 -19.58 9.14 32.40
N ASN A 130 -20.71 8.56 31.95
CA ASN A 130 -22.00 9.25 31.81
C ASN A 130 -22.07 10.45 30.85
N THR A 131 -21.11 10.60 29.91
CA THR A 131 -21.06 11.76 28.99
C THR A 131 -21.46 11.46 27.54
N THR A 132 -21.65 10.19 27.16
CA THR A 132 -21.93 9.79 25.77
C THR A 132 -23.29 9.12 25.65
N ILE A 133 -24.13 9.61 24.73
CA ILE A 133 -25.44 9.03 24.40
C ILE A 133 -25.27 8.08 23.21
N ILE A 134 -25.94 6.93 23.20
CA ILE A 134 -25.81 5.94 22.12
C ILE A 134 -26.25 6.48 20.76
N GLU A 135 -27.20 7.43 20.75
CA GLU A 135 -27.66 8.11 19.54
C GLU A 135 -26.53 8.94 18.87
N ASP A 136 -25.51 9.29 19.67
CA ASP A 136 -24.30 9.99 19.23
C ASP A 136 -23.21 9.04 18.70
N LEU A 137 -23.47 7.73 18.72
CA LEU A 137 -22.56 6.70 18.26
C LEU A 137 -22.98 6.17 16.89
N TYR A 138 -21.98 5.92 16.07
CA TYR A 138 -22.08 5.03 14.92
C TYR A 138 -21.17 3.84 15.20
N TYR A 139 -21.66 2.62 14.99
CA TYR A 139 -20.85 1.43 15.16
C TYR A 139 -21.23 0.33 14.18
N MET A 140 -20.25 -0.49 13.86
CA MET A 140 -20.42 -1.68 13.04
C MET A 140 -19.49 -2.78 13.52
N GLY A 141 -19.88 -4.02 13.29
CA GLY A 141 -19.04 -5.16 13.59
C GLY A 141 -19.82 -6.45 13.86
N PRO A 142 -19.11 -7.57 14.00
CA PRO A 142 -19.74 -8.86 14.24
C PRO A 142 -20.30 -8.98 15.66
N PHE A 143 -21.50 -9.55 15.74
CA PHE A 143 -22.10 -10.00 16.99
C PHE A 143 -22.65 -11.41 16.81
N PHE A 144 -22.06 -12.39 17.50
CA PHE A 144 -22.35 -13.81 17.30
C PHE A 144 -23.47 -14.35 18.18
N TRP A 145 -23.63 -13.80 19.40
CA TRP A 145 -24.51 -14.34 20.43
C TRP A 145 -25.44 -13.28 21.01
N PRO A 146 -26.35 -12.70 20.20
CA PRO A 146 -27.44 -11.87 20.71
C PRO A 146 -28.41 -12.66 21.60
N LYS A 147 -29.08 -11.94 22.52
CA LYS A 147 -30.19 -12.48 23.33
C LYS A 147 -31.48 -12.48 22.52
N ILE A 148 -32.35 -13.47 22.74
CA ILE A 148 -33.70 -13.49 22.15
C ILE A 148 -34.55 -12.37 22.81
N GLU A 149 -35.40 -11.69 22.03
CA GLU A 149 -36.28 -10.65 22.56
C GLU A 149 -37.16 -11.19 23.70
N ARG A 150 -37.03 -10.60 24.90
CA ARG A 150 -37.74 -10.98 26.14
C ARG A 150 -37.32 -12.32 26.78
N SER A 151 -36.16 -12.86 26.41
CA SER A 151 -35.55 -14.03 27.06
C SER A 151 -34.07 -13.78 27.34
N ASP A 152 -33.51 -14.50 28.33
CA ASP A 152 -32.06 -14.52 28.58
C ASP A 152 -31.33 -15.57 27.72
N GLU A 153 -32.05 -16.31 26.88
CA GLU A 153 -31.46 -17.28 25.96
C GLU A 153 -30.71 -16.59 24.81
N LEU A 154 -29.55 -17.16 24.45
CA LEU A 154 -28.69 -16.70 23.36
C LEU A 154 -28.98 -17.49 22.10
N TYR A 155 -28.92 -16.84 20.93
CA TYR A 155 -28.98 -17.52 19.64
C TYR A 155 -27.78 -17.17 18.77
N PHE A 156 -27.43 -18.07 17.84
CA PHE A 156 -26.32 -17.84 16.92
C PHE A 156 -26.74 -16.90 15.78
N SER A 157 -26.07 -15.76 15.66
CA SER A 157 -26.33 -14.77 14.62
C SER A 157 -25.64 -15.12 13.30
N TRP A 158 -26.44 -15.58 12.32
CA TRP A 158 -25.97 -15.81 10.96
C TRP A 158 -25.48 -14.54 10.26
N LYS A 159 -25.99 -13.37 10.65
CA LYS A 159 -25.53 -12.06 10.15
C LYS A 159 -24.06 -11.83 10.54
N GLY A 160 -23.75 -11.96 11.83
CA GLY A 160 -22.39 -11.83 12.36
C GLY A 160 -21.44 -12.88 11.78
N ALA A 161 -21.91 -14.12 11.65
CA ALA A 161 -21.13 -15.21 11.08
C ALA A 161 -20.78 -15.00 9.60
N ARG A 162 -21.75 -14.59 8.78
CA ARG A 162 -21.53 -14.31 7.36
C ARG A 162 -20.53 -13.18 7.15
N GLY A 163 -20.69 -12.06 7.87
CA GLY A 163 -19.76 -10.93 7.75
C GLY A 163 -18.35 -11.29 8.22
N SER A 164 -18.23 -12.00 9.34
CA SER A 164 -16.94 -12.47 9.87
C SER A 164 -16.25 -13.44 8.91
N LEU A 165 -16.98 -14.37 8.31
CA LEU A 165 -16.43 -15.33 7.35
C LEU A 165 -15.85 -14.63 6.11
N ILE A 166 -16.55 -13.61 5.59
CA ILE A 166 -16.05 -12.82 4.45
C ILE A 166 -14.75 -12.11 4.82
N VAL A 167 -14.73 -11.38 5.94
CA VAL A 167 -13.54 -10.65 6.39
C VAL A 167 -12.36 -11.60 6.60
N MET A 168 -12.57 -12.70 7.33
CA MET A 168 -11.54 -13.69 7.60
C MET A 168 -11.02 -14.34 6.32
N ALA A 169 -11.89 -14.69 5.36
CA ALA A 169 -11.48 -15.26 4.08
C ALA A 169 -10.59 -14.31 3.27
N LEU A 170 -10.92 -13.00 3.22
CA LEU A 170 -10.14 -12.00 2.51
C LEU A 170 -8.76 -11.76 3.16
N ILE A 171 -8.71 -11.71 4.49
CA ILE A 171 -7.45 -11.61 5.25
C ILE A 171 -6.60 -12.86 5.01
N SER A 172 -7.17 -14.05 5.15
CA SER A 172 -6.47 -15.32 4.93
C SER A 172 -5.94 -15.42 3.50
N LEU A 173 -6.74 -15.10 2.49
CA LEU A 173 -6.31 -15.12 1.09
C LEU A 173 -5.11 -14.21 0.86
N SER A 174 -5.17 -12.96 1.33
CA SER A 174 -4.08 -11.99 1.17
C SER A 174 -2.82 -12.44 1.92
N THR A 175 -2.98 -12.98 3.12
CA THR A 175 -1.88 -13.54 3.93
C THR A 175 -1.24 -14.74 3.26
N SER A 176 -2.02 -15.67 2.70
CA SER A 176 -1.50 -16.83 1.97
C SER A 176 -0.69 -16.43 0.73
N ILE A 177 -1.17 -15.44 -0.04
CA ILE A 177 -0.44 -14.88 -1.18
C ILE A 177 0.88 -14.27 -0.71
N MET A 178 0.83 -13.47 0.35
CA MET A 178 2.00 -12.83 0.96
C MET A 178 3.07 -13.85 1.37
N LEU A 179 2.68 -14.90 2.11
CA LEU A 179 3.57 -15.96 2.56
C LEU A 179 4.15 -16.76 1.37
N TYR A 180 3.29 -17.13 0.41
CA TYR A 180 3.72 -17.89 -0.78
C TYR A 180 4.76 -17.11 -1.59
N PHE A 181 4.47 -15.86 -1.97
CA PHE A 181 5.40 -15.04 -2.76
C PHE A 181 6.58 -14.52 -1.94
N GLY A 182 6.44 -14.37 -0.62
CA GLY A 182 7.53 -14.08 0.29
C GLY A 182 8.58 -15.19 0.31
N VAL A 183 8.16 -16.44 0.52
CA VAL A 183 9.06 -17.61 0.50
C VAL A 183 9.67 -17.80 -0.89
N LYS A 184 8.86 -17.70 -1.95
CA LYS A 184 9.34 -17.86 -3.33
C LYS A 184 10.33 -16.76 -3.73
N GLY A 185 10.05 -15.51 -3.34
CA GLY A 185 10.93 -14.36 -3.53
C GLY A 185 12.25 -14.53 -2.79
N TYR A 186 12.23 -15.05 -1.56
CA TYR A 186 13.43 -15.29 -0.76
C TYR A 186 14.35 -16.32 -1.41
N ARG A 187 13.79 -17.47 -1.81
CA ARG A 187 14.54 -18.51 -2.52
C ARG A 187 15.13 -17.99 -3.83
N SER A 188 14.34 -17.24 -4.61
CA SER A 188 14.82 -16.67 -5.87
C SER A 188 15.92 -15.64 -5.67
N MET A 189 15.80 -14.77 -4.66
CA MET A 189 16.81 -13.76 -4.35
C MET A 189 18.14 -14.41 -3.98
N ASN A 190 18.11 -15.44 -3.12
CA ASN A 190 19.32 -16.16 -2.72
C ASN A 190 19.99 -16.86 -3.91
N ALA A 191 19.21 -17.43 -4.84
CA ALA A 191 19.75 -18.00 -6.07
C ALA A 191 20.42 -16.96 -6.98
N LEU A 192 19.83 -15.76 -7.13
CA LEU A 192 20.39 -14.66 -7.93
C LEU A 192 21.67 -14.05 -7.35
N ILE A 193 21.78 -14.02 -6.02
CA ILE A 193 23.02 -13.60 -5.35
C ILE A 193 24.15 -14.61 -5.63
N GLY A 194 23.82 -15.91 -5.71
CA GLY A 194 24.77 -16.97 -6.03
C GLY A 194 25.24 -17.00 -7.49
N GLN A 195 24.52 -16.39 -8.42
CA GLN A 195 24.90 -16.32 -9.84
C GLN A 195 25.69 -15.04 -10.13
N ALA A 196 26.75 -15.10 -10.94
CA ALA A 196 27.63 -13.94 -11.24
C ALA A 196 26.99 -12.86 -12.13
N SER A 197 25.82 -13.12 -12.71
CA SER A 197 25.13 -12.26 -13.69
C SER A 197 24.52 -11.01 -13.02
N GLY A 198 25.11 -9.83 -13.20
CA GLY A 198 24.59 -8.53 -12.73
C GLY A 198 25.51 -7.80 -11.73
N SER A 199 25.44 -6.46 -11.72
CA SER A 199 26.28 -5.61 -10.85
C SER A 199 26.11 -5.95 -9.37
N ALA A 200 27.23 -6.14 -8.66
CA ALA A 200 27.25 -6.40 -7.22
C ALA A 200 26.47 -5.34 -6.41
N ARG A 201 26.51 -4.08 -6.86
CA ARG A 201 25.76 -2.97 -6.26
C ARG A 201 24.25 -3.16 -6.40
N TYR A 202 23.77 -3.55 -7.58
CA TYR A 202 22.34 -3.79 -7.82
C TYR A 202 21.83 -4.96 -6.98
N LYS A 203 22.56 -6.08 -6.95
CA LYS A 203 22.23 -7.26 -6.13
C LYS A 203 22.15 -6.92 -4.64
N SER A 204 23.13 -6.17 -4.14
CA SER A 204 23.17 -5.74 -2.74
C SER A 204 21.95 -4.89 -2.36
N VAL A 205 21.60 -3.89 -3.18
CA VAL A 205 20.44 -3.02 -2.92
C VAL A 205 19.12 -3.78 -2.99
N GLN A 206 18.92 -4.64 -4.00
CA GLN A 206 17.71 -5.46 -4.12
C GLN A 206 17.57 -6.44 -2.96
N SER A 207 18.67 -7.07 -2.54
CA SER A 207 18.69 -7.94 -1.38
C SER A 207 18.29 -7.19 -0.11
N GLN A 208 18.88 -6.02 0.16
CA GLN A 208 18.52 -5.21 1.33
C GLN A 208 17.04 -4.81 1.34
N LEU A 209 16.51 -4.36 0.20
CA LEU A 209 15.10 -3.97 0.07
C LEU A 209 14.15 -5.15 0.25
N PHE A 210 14.55 -6.34 -0.19
CA PHE A 210 13.76 -7.55 -0.05
C PHE A 210 13.79 -8.09 1.39
N HIS A 211 14.96 -8.11 2.04
CA HIS A 211 15.08 -8.45 3.45
C HIS A 211 14.28 -7.48 4.32
N ALA A 212 14.41 -6.17 4.05
CA ALA A 212 13.60 -5.16 4.73
C ALA A 212 12.12 -5.47 4.60
N LEU A 213 11.64 -5.79 3.39
CA LEU A 213 10.24 -6.14 3.18
C LEU A 213 9.81 -7.39 3.98
N ILE A 214 10.62 -8.45 4.05
CA ILE A 214 10.30 -9.62 4.88
C ILE A 214 10.10 -9.18 6.33
N PHE A 215 11.03 -8.42 6.90
CA PHE A 215 10.90 -7.92 8.28
C PHE A 215 9.71 -6.99 8.45
N GLN A 216 9.43 -6.11 7.49
CA GLN A 216 8.25 -5.25 7.50
C GLN A 216 6.97 -6.07 7.57
N THR A 217 6.93 -7.25 6.98
CA THR A 217 5.71 -8.05 6.89
C THR A 217 5.48 -8.93 8.10
N LEU A 218 6.51 -9.17 8.91
CA LEU A 218 6.36 -9.74 10.24
C LEU A 218 5.63 -8.76 11.18
N ILE A 219 5.85 -7.45 11.02
CA ILE A 219 5.22 -6.42 11.87
C ILE A 219 3.68 -6.51 11.86
N PRO A 220 2.97 -6.42 10.71
CA PRO A 220 1.52 -6.53 10.69
C PRO A 220 1.02 -7.94 11.04
N VAL A 221 1.84 -8.99 10.91
CA VAL A 221 1.47 -10.33 11.42
C VAL A 221 1.32 -10.29 12.94
N PHE A 222 2.31 -9.72 13.64
CA PHE A 222 2.28 -9.65 15.10
C PHE A 222 1.37 -8.54 15.65
N LEU A 223 1.27 -7.40 14.98
CA LEU A 223 0.53 -6.23 15.48
C LEU A 223 -0.89 -6.10 14.95
N MET A 224 -1.26 -6.79 13.87
CA MET A 224 -2.61 -6.69 13.31
C MET A 224 -3.28 -8.05 13.19
N HIS A 225 -2.63 -9.04 12.60
CA HIS A 225 -3.28 -10.33 12.29
C HIS A 225 -3.48 -11.19 13.54
N LEU A 226 -2.45 -11.33 14.39
CA LEU A 226 -2.56 -12.11 15.62
C LEU A 226 -3.59 -11.51 16.60
N PRO A 227 -3.56 -10.20 16.93
CA PRO A 227 -4.56 -9.60 17.80
C PRO A 227 -5.98 -9.67 17.21
N ALA A 228 -6.15 -9.43 15.91
CA ALA A 228 -7.45 -9.54 15.26
C ALA A 228 -7.98 -10.98 15.29
N THR A 229 -7.12 -11.97 15.04
CA THR A 229 -7.51 -13.40 15.13
C THR A 229 -7.93 -13.75 16.55
N ALA A 230 -7.21 -13.26 17.57
CA ALA A 230 -7.58 -13.45 18.97
C ALA A 230 -8.96 -12.84 19.29
N VAL A 231 -9.27 -11.64 18.79
CA VAL A 231 -10.61 -11.05 18.89
C VAL A 231 -11.65 -11.98 18.26
N TYR A 232 -11.49 -12.36 16.98
CA TYR A 232 -12.46 -13.22 16.29
C TYR A 232 -12.68 -14.58 16.98
N VAL A 233 -11.62 -15.20 17.50
CA VAL A 233 -11.73 -16.46 18.26
C VAL A 233 -12.49 -16.22 19.58
N THR A 234 -12.13 -15.19 20.34
CA THR A 234 -12.74 -14.93 21.66
C THR A 234 -14.22 -14.54 21.55
N ILE A 235 -14.61 -13.73 20.55
CA ILE A 235 -16.02 -13.39 20.31
C ILE A 235 -16.82 -14.59 19.81
N PHE A 236 -16.21 -15.47 19.00
CA PHE A 236 -16.90 -16.68 18.54
C PHE A 236 -17.26 -17.60 19.71
N PHE A 237 -16.40 -17.70 20.73
CA PHE A 237 -16.68 -18.47 21.95
C PHE A 237 -17.49 -17.71 23.02
N ASN A 238 -17.91 -16.47 22.76
CA ASN A 238 -18.62 -15.62 23.72
C ASN A 238 -17.79 -15.33 25.00
N LYS A 239 -16.47 -15.23 24.88
CA LYS A 239 -15.52 -15.06 25.99
C LYS A 239 -14.64 -13.81 25.85
N SER A 240 -14.93 -12.92 24.90
CA SER A 240 -14.14 -11.71 24.71
C SER A 240 -14.33 -10.72 25.85
N THR A 241 -13.28 -9.94 26.12
CA THR A 241 -13.27 -8.88 27.15
C THR A 241 -12.71 -7.60 26.55
N GLU A 242 -13.05 -6.47 27.15
CA GLU A 242 -12.71 -5.14 26.66
C GLU A 242 -11.21 -4.98 26.40
N ILE A 243 -10.38 -5.56 27.28
CA ILE A 243 -8.92 -5.58 27.19
C ILE A 243 -8.41 -6.11 25.85
N VAL A 244 -9.07 -7.11 25.26
CA VAL A 244 -8.66 -7.69 23.98
C VAL A 244 -8.85 -6.68 22.84
N GLY A 245 -9.93 -5.89 22.91
CA GLY A 245 -10.26 -4.85 21.93
C GLY A 245 -9.34 -3.65 22.06
N GLU A 246 -9.10 -3.19 23.29
CA GLU A 246 -8.12 -2.15 23.60
C GLU A 246 -6.71 -2.55 23.12
N THR A 247 -6.31 -3.81 23.34
CA THR A 247 -5.04 -4.35 22.85
C THR A 247 -4.95 -4.27 21.33
N LEU A 248 -6.01 -4.68 20.61
CA LEU A 248 -6.06 -4.56 19.16
C LEU A 248 -5.95 -3.10 18.70
N GLY A 249 -6.64 -2.17 19.38
CA GLY A 249 -6.58 -0.73 19.08
C GLY A 249 -5.17 -0.16 19.26
N MET A 250 -4.50 -0.52 20.35
CA MET A 250 -3.11 -0.12 20.60
C MET A 250 -2.14 -0.68 19.57
N THR A 251 -2.28 -1.96 19.16
CA THR A 251 -1.34 -2.55 18.20
C THR A 251 -1.58 -2.03 16.78
N ILE A 252 -2.82 -1.75 16.39
CA ILE A 252 -3.15 -1.10 15.11
C ILE A 252 -2.59 0.32 15.06
N SER A 253 -2.69 1.10 16.13
CA SER A 253 -2.17 2.48 16.16
C SER A 253 -0.64 2.54 16.12
N LEU A 254 0.04 1.51 16.66
CA LEU A 254 1.51 1.41 16.64
C LEU A 254 2.08 0.97 15.28
N TYR A 255 1.32 0.22 14.49
CA TYR A 255 1.78 -0.35 13.22
C TYR A 255 2.40 0.67 12.24
N PRO A 256 1.77 1.83 11.95
CA PRO A 256 2.32 2.80 10.99
C PRO A 256 3.69 3.34 11.41
N ALA A 257 3.96 3.44 12.72
CA ALA A 257 5.24 3.91 13.24
C ALA A 257 6.34 2.84 13.12
N LEU A 258 6.00 1.56 13.31
CA LEU A 258 6.97 0.47 13.29
C LEU A 258 7.28 -0.04 11.87
N ASN A 259 6.30 -0.02 10.97
CA ASN A 259 6.44 -0.52 9.60
C ASN A 259 7.61 0.10 8.79
N PRO A 260 7.94 1.41 8.86
CA PRO A 260 9.09 1.97 8.14
C PRO A 260 10.45 1.59 8.74
N LEU A 261 10.53 1.19 10.02
CA LEU A 261 11.79 0.98 10.73
C LEU A 261 12.71 -0.07 10.08
N PRO A 262 12.24 -1.27 9.67
CA PRO A 262 13.12 -2.23 9.02
C PRO A 262 13.76 -1.68 7.74
N THR A 263 13.02 -0.90 6.94
CA THR A 263 13.58 -0.26 5.75
C THR A 263 14.66 0.76 6.11
N ILE A 264 14.44 1.57 7.15
CA ILE A 264 15.40 2.57 7.61
C ILE A 264 16.70 1.91 8.10
N PHE A 265 16.61 0.84 8.90
CA PHE A 265 17.77 0.21 9.52
C PHE A 265 18.53 -0.77 8.62
N ILE A 266 17.82 -1.51 7.74
CA ILE A 266 18.42 -2.56 6.89
C ILE A 266 19.03 -1.96 5.62
N VAL A 267 18.39 -0.97 5.00
CA VAL A 267 18.85 -0.44 3.71
C VAL A 267 19.90 0.64 3.93
N LYS A 268 21.12 0.39 3.45
CA LYS A 268 22.29 1.24 3.70
C LYS A 268 22.06 2.70 3.36
N SER A 269 21.45 2.98 2.20
CA SER A 269 21.18 4.36 1.76
C SER A 269 20.25 5.12 2.70
N TYR A 270 19.19 4.48 3.21
CA TYR A 270 18.27 5.12 4.16
C TYR A 270 18.93 5.29 5.53
N ARG A 271 19.64 4.26 6.02
CA ARG A 271 20.39 4.35 7.28
C ARG A 271 21.41 5.48 7.26
N THR A 272 22.18 5.62 6.17
CA THR A 272 23.16 6.70 6.02
C THR A 272 22.48 8.07 5.89
N ALA A 273 21.32 8.16 5.24
CA ALA A 273 20.59 9.43 5.17
C ALA A 273 20.06 9.89 6.54
N VAL A 274 19.61 8.97 7.39
CA VAL A 274 19.04 9.29 8.71
C VAL A 274 20.13 9.44 9.79
N ILE A 275 21.09 8.52 9.85
CA ILE A 275 22.13 8.46 10.90
C ILE A 275 23.41 9.19 10.48
N GLY A 276 23.75 9.16 9.19
CA GLY A 276 24.97 9.74 8.62
C GLY A 276 24.82 11.21 8.21
N ALA A 277 23.75 11.88 8.63
CA ALA A 277 23.56 13.31 8.45
C ALA A 277 24.52 14.09 9.38
N GLU A 278 25.81 14.07 9.07
CA GLU A 278 26.59 15.31 9.25
C GLU A 278 26.09 16.28 8.16
N PRO A 279 25.67 17.51 8.51
CA PRO A 279 25.13 18.51 7.58
C PRO A 279 26.00 18.76 6.33
N THR A 280 27.30 18.49 6.44
CA THR A 280 28.35 18.75 5.44
C THR A 280 28.28 17.84 4.21
N LYS A 281 27.82 16.59 4.32
CA LYS A 281 27.78 15.64 3.18
C LYS A 281 26.54 15.79 2.30
N ILE A 282 25.42 16.24 2.87
CA ILE A 282 24.17 16.47 2.13
C ILE A 282 24.34 17.67 1.17
N TYR A 283 25.00 18.74 1.63
CA TYR A 283 25.34 19.88 0.77
C TYR A 283 26.24 19.49 -0.39
N ASN A 284 27.31 18.73 -0.15
CA ASN A 284 28.22 18.31 -1.22
C ASN A 284 27.55 17.37 -2.25
N ASN A 285 26.69 16.45 -1.81
CA ASN A 285 25.99 15.56 -2.75
C ASN A 285 24.90 16.29 -3.56
N LEU A 286 24.21 17.28 -2.98
CA LEU A 286 23.30 18.16 -3.71
C LEU A 286 24.06 19.06 -4.70
N PHE A 287 25.25 19.55 -4.32
CA PHE A 287 26.09 20.37 -5.19
C PHE A 287 26.69 19.57 -6.36
N VAL A 288 27.11 18.32 -6.12
CA VAL A 288 27.60 17.39 -7.16
C VAL A 288 26.47 16.94 -8.09
N ALA A 289 25.27 16.67 -7.55
CA ALA A 289 24.09 16.35 -8.36
C ALA A 289 23.64 17.54 -9.24
N ARG A 290 23.78 18.78 -8.74
CA ARG A 290 23.57 20.01 -9.53
C ARG A 290 24.59 20.16 -10.67
N ARG A 291 25.87 19.84 -10.41
CA ARG A 291 26.92 19.86 -11.47
C ARG A 291 26.69 18.81 -12.56
N GLN A 292 26.26 17.60 -12.22
CA GLN A 292 25.97 16.55 -13.20
C GLN A 292 24.73 16.82 -14.05
N THR A 293 23.69 17.45 -13.48
CA THR A 293 22.50 17.86 -14.24
C THR A 293 22.78 19.05 -15.16
N GLN A 294 23.71 19.93 -14.79
CA GLN A 294 24.14 21.05 -15.62
C GLN A 294 24.98 20.60 -16.82
N THR A 295 25.97 19.71 -16.60
CA THR A 295 26.75 19.11 -17.70
C THR A 295 25.88 18.27 -18.65
N CYS A 296 24.85 17.58 -18.14
CA CYS A 296 23.92 16.83 -18.99
C CYS A 296 23.00 17.76 -19.81
N SER A 297 22.59 18.91 -19.25
CA SER A 297 21.86 19.95 -20.03
C SER A 297 22.73 20.60 -21.09
N ASP A 298 23.99 20.88 -20.80
CA ASP A 298 24.92 21.52 -21.75
C ASP A 298 25.22 20.58 -22.93
N VAL A 299 25.40 19.28 -22.68
CA VAL A 299 25.55 18.26 -23.73
C VAL A 299 24.27 18.08 -24.54
N LEU A 300 23.09 18.17 -23.92
CA LEU A 300 21.80 18.09 -24.62
C LEU A 300 21.52 19.33 -25.49
N ILE A 301 21.96 20.51 -25.05
CA ILE A 301 21.88 21.77 -25.82
C ILE A 301 22.84 21.73 -27.01
N LEU A 302 24.08 21.25 -26.82
CA LEU A 302 25.05 21.05 -27.91
C LEU A 302 24.55 20.02 -28.95
N CYS A 303 23.96 18.90 -28.52
CA CYS A 303 23.35 17.92 -29.41
C CYS A 303 22.14 18.50 -30.17
N LYS A 304 21.31 19.33 -29.53
CA LYS A 304 20.21 20.03 -30.22
C LYS A 304 20.72 21.04 -31.25
N HIS A 305 21.78 21.79 -30.96
CA HIS A 305 22.36 22.74 -31.91
C HIS A 305 23.00 22.02 -33.13
N ALA A 306 23.66 20.89 -32.90
CA ALA A 306 24.23 20.06 -33.97
C ALA A 306 23.14 19.43 -34.87
N LEU A 307 22.02 18.99 -34.30
CA LEU A 307 20.88 18.45 -35.05
C LEU A 307 20.12 19.55 -35.82
N PHE A 308 20.03 20.77 -35.28
CA PHE A 308 19.36 21.88 -35.95
C PHE A 308 20.18 22.45 -37.13
N CYS A 309 21.51 22.48 -37.02
CA CYS A 309 22.39 22.83 -38.15
C CYS A 309 22.31 21.80 -39.30
N ARG A 310 22.14 20.51 -39.00
CA ARG A 310 22.02 19.47 -40.04
C ARG A 310 20.67 19.49 -40.78
N SER A 311 19.61 20.02 -40.14
CA SER A 311 18.28 20.15 -40.77
C SER A 311 18.14 21.39 -41.68
N ARG A 312 19.02 22.39 -41.57
CA ARG A 312 18.97 23.60 -42.43
C ARG A 312 19.74 23.46 -43.74
N SER A 313 20.56 22.43 -43.90
CA SER A 313 21.34 22.19 -45.12
C SER A 313 20.58 21.47 -46.25
N ASN A 314 19.40 20.90 -45.98
CA ASN A 314 18.68 20.01 -46.92
C ASN A 314 17.39 20.59 -47.52
N LYS A 315 17.21 21.91 -47.54
CA LYS A 315 16.08 22.57 -48.23
C LYS A 315 16.54 23.81 -49.00
N ILE A 316 17.21 23.60 -50.12
CA ILE A 316 17.19 24.53 -51.26
C ILE A 316 16.94 23.68 -52.52
N VAL A 317 15.77 23.89 -53.13
CA VAL A 317 15.29 23.29 -54.37
C VAL A 317 15.82 24.11 -55.56
N PRO A 318 16.26 23.52 -56.68
CA PRO A 318 16.53 24.27 -57.90
C PRO A 318 15.33 24.19 -58.84
N ASN A 319 14.95 25.32 -59.45
CA ASN A 319 14.22 25.30 -60.73
C ASN A 319 14.35 26.64 -61.47
N VAL A 320 15.12 26.68 -62.57
CA VAL A 320 14.83 27.49 -63.78
C VAL A 320 15.53 26.82 -64.97
N ASN A 321 14.76 26.51 -66.02
CA ASN A 321 15.18 26.07 -67.36
C ASN A 321 15.83 27.20 -68.16
N THR A 322 16.89 26.92 -68.94
CA THR A 322 16.99 27.30 -70.38
C THR A 322 18.22 26.69 -71.07
N SER A 323 17.97 26.05 -72.22
CA SER A 323 18.75 26.08 -73.47
C SER A 323 20.13 25.39 -73.58
N THR A 324 20.12 24.28 -74.31
CA THR A 324 20.97 23.93 -75.47
C THR A 324 22.35 24.60 -75.60
N VAL A 325 23.44 23.81 -75.55
CA VAL A 325 24.53 23.75 -76.54
C VAL A 325 25.32 22.45 -76.32
N ALA A 326 25.54 21.70 -77.39
CA ALA A 326 26.38 20.50 -77.46
C ALA A 326 27.88 20.87 -77.41
N PHE A 327 28.73 20.03 -76.83
CA PHE A 327 30.06 19.70 -77.38
C PHE A 327 30.64 18.44 -76.71
N THR A 328 31.39 17.73 -77.52
CA THR A 328 31.89 16.35 -77.43
C THR A 328 33.19 16.18 -76.62
N THR A 329 33.49 14.90 -76.35
CA THR A 329 34.81 14.21 -76.40
C THR A 329 35.80 14.20 -75.22
N HIS A 330 36.25 12.96 -74.94
CA HIS A 330 37.53 12.49 -74.35
C HIS A 330 37.79 12.83 -72.88
N GLY A 331 38.37 11.96 -72.03
CA GLY A 331 38.99 10.65 -72.17
C GLY A 331 39.78 10.35 -70.89
N SER A 332 40.28 9.12 -70.78
CA SER A 332 41.36 8.64 -69.91
C SER A 332 41.19 8.61 -68.38
N SER A 333 40.89 7.41 -67.89
CA SER A 333 41.71 6.60 -66.96
C SER A 333 42.97 7.25 -66.37
N PHE A 334 43.17 7.11 -65.05
CA PHE A 334 44.44 6.59 -64.48
C PHE A 334 44.25 6.09 -63.03
N THR A 335 44.63 4.82 -62.83
CA THR A 335 45.18 4.15 -61.63
C THR A 335 46.28 5.01 -60.96
N THR A 336 46.72 4.89 -59.70
CA THR A 336 47.09 3.72 -58.88
C THR A 336 47.57 4.27 -57.51
N GLN A 337 47.53 3.40 -56.48
CA GLN A 337 48.34 3.39 -55.25
C GLN A 337 48.15 4.47 -54.18
#